data_AF-A0A349Y117-F1
#
_entry.id   AF-A0A349Y117-F1
#
_cell.length_a   1.000
_cell.length_b   1.000
_cell.length_c   1.000
_cell.angle_alpha   90.00
_cell.angle_beta   90.00
_cell.angle_gamma   90.00
#
_symmetry.space_group_name_H-M   'P 1'
#
loop_
_entity.id
_entity.type
_entity.pdbx_description
1 polymer ?
#
loop_
_entity_poly.entity_id
_entity_poly.type
_entity_poly.pdbx_seq_one_letter_code
_entity_poly.pdbx_strand_id
1 'polypeptide(L)'
;MTSEQKFPIGWLALVTDLRLTLMREFPGLSVLEMNGDRGWLHVRCDDRDLAPAERIRLDRMIQNSVTRSLATCMSCSCGHGRDREGRREVTCDACEAGSDMCDAPSEAELETAPLIEGWELQGATFFGKRQQIHGWFFQHPEIGEGHYGHSSLVVEIDKNIPPRWARCETRIYRFGCSYRPAEREIRLTAHRLRQQPLTKGEAPGGSADVQALWDLLQVSGNYENAWLAKLWQAYLMERMH
;
A
#
# COMPACT_ATOMS: atom_id res chain seq x y z
N MET A 1 29.85 18.93 -1.87
CA MET A 1 29.74 17.48 -1.65
C MET A 1 28.76 17.26 -0.52
N THR A 2 27.50 17.01 -0.83
CA THR A 2 26.45 16.75 0.17
C THR A 2 26.73 15.41 0.83
N SER A 3 26.92 15.40 2.15
CA SER A 3 26.99 14.16 2.93
C SER A 3 25.79 13.28 2.57
N GLU A 4 26.01 12.00 2.25
CA GLU A 4 24.92 11.03 2.14
C GLU A 4 24.10 11.07 3.44
N GLN A 5 22.90 11.66 3.38
CA GLN A 5 21.96 11.64 4.49
C GLN A 5 21.52 10.19 4.69
N LYS A 6 22.05 9.55 5.75
CA LYS A 6 21.66 8.20 6.13
C LYS A 6 20.39 8.28 6.97
N PHE A 7 19.28 7.86 6.38
CA PHE A 7 18.05 7.62 7.13
C PHE A 7 18.00 6.18 7.63
N PRO A 8 17.37 5.93 8.79
CA PRO A 8 17.03 4.57 9.20
C PRO A 8 16.19 3.87 8.12
N ILE A 9 16.46 2.58 7.89
CA ILE A 9 15.80 1.82 6.83
C ILE A 9 14.27 1.79 7.01
N GLY A 10 13.79 1.68 8.25
CA GLY A 10 12.37 1.69 8.58
C GLY A 10 11.68 3.04 8.33
N TRP A 11 12.43 4.11 8.06
CA TRP A 11 11.86 5.44 7.76
C TRP A 11 11.87 5.79 6.27
N LEU A 12 12.42 4.94 5.41
CA LEU A 12 12.55 5.24 3.98
C LEU A 12 11.20 5.54 3.32
N ALA A 13 10.15 4.80 3.70
CA ALA A 13 8.78 5.02 3.26
C ALA A 13 8.29 6.42 3.67
N LEU A 14 8.37 6.72 4.98
CA LEU A 14 7.97 8.01 5.55
C LEU A 14 8.69 9.19 4.90
N VAL A 15 10.00 9.08 4.69
CA VAL A 15 10.83 10.11 4.04
C VAL A 15 10.45 10.27 2.57
N THR A 16 10.18 9.17 1.88
CA THR A 16 9.78 9.18 0.47
C THR A 16 8.41 9.85 0.31
N ASP A 17 7.43 9.47 1.14
CA ASP A 17 6.09 10.08 1.15
C ASP A 17 6.17 11.59 1.37
N LEU A 18 6.96 12.04 2.36
CA LEU A 18 7.15 13.47 2.62
C LEU A 18 7.77 14.17 1.40
N ARG A 19 8.83 13.61 0.80
CA ARG A 19 9.47 14.21 -0.38
C ARG A 19 8.51 14.35 -1.56
N LEU A 20 7.76 13.29 -1.87
CA LEU A 20 6.77 13.31 -2.96
C LEU A 20 5.65 14.32 -2.69
N THR A 21 5.20 14.40 -1.43
CA THR A 21 4.16 15.36 -1.03
C THR A 21 4.67 16.80 -1.17
N LEU A 22 5.89 17.10 -0.69
CA LEU A 22 6.52 18.41 -0.85
C LEU A 22 6.68 18.80 -2.32
N MET A 23 7.14 17.88 -3.17
CA MET A 23 7.29 18.11 -4.61
C MET A 23 5.95 18.42 -5.29
N ARG A 24 4.88 17.73 -4.90
CA ARG A 24 3.54 17.91 -5.46
C ARG A 24 2.89 19.21 -5.00
N GLU A 25 2.99 19.52 -3.71
CA GLU A 25 2.20 20.57 -3.07
C GLU A 25 2.91 21.92 -3.00
N PHE A 26 4.25 21.92 -3.06
CA PHE A 26 5.07 23.13 -3.03
C PHE A 26 6.14 23.06 -4.13
N PRO A 27 5.74 23.08 -5.41
CA PRO A 27 6.68 23.01 -6.53
C PRO A 27 7.60 24.25 -6.51
N GLY A 28 8.89 24.03 -6.23
CA GLY A 28 9.89 25.10 -6.09
C GLY A 28 10.43 25.27 -4.68
N LEU A 29 9.83 24.64 -3.67
CA LEU A 29 10.34 24.63 -2.31
C LEU A 29 11.69 23.88 -2.24
N SER A 30 12.71 24.54 -1.69
CA SER A 30 14.00 23.91 -1.46
C SER A 30 14.07 23.28 -0.06
N VAL A 31 14.36 21.99 0.03
CA VAL A 31 14.67 21.33 1.30
C VAL A 31 16.13 21.60 1.63
N LEU A 32 16.37 22.43 2.65
CA LEU A 32 17.71 22.80 3.11
C LEU A 32 18.36 21.67 3.92
N GLU A 33 17.56 20.94 4.70
CA GLU A 33 18.04 19.88 5.58
C GLU A 33 16.96 18.83 5.81
N MET A 34 17.36 17.55 5.83
CA MET A 34 16.49 16.46 6.21
C MET A 34 17.35 15.37 6.87
N ASN A 35 17.14 15.02 8.12
CA ASN A 35 17.92 14.00 8.81
C ASN A 35 17.09 13.26 9.87
N GLY A 36 17.63 12.17 10.41
CA GLY A 36 16.97 11.34 11.44
C GLY A 36 17.92 10.91 12.55
N ASP A 37 18.95 11.70 12.84
CA ASP A 37 20.07 11.35 13.73
C ASP A 37 19.76 11.50 15.23
N ARG A 38 18.58 12.03 15.57
CA ARG A 38 18.17 12.34 16.95
C ARG A 38 17.00 11.51 17.46
N GLY A 39 16.62 10.44 16.77
CA GLY A 39 15.41 9.67 17.15
C GLY A 39 14.12 10.24 16.57
N TRP A 40 14.16 11.38 15.88
CA TRP A 40 13.02 11.88 15.09
C TRP A 40 13.48 12.45 13.76
N LEU A 41 12.56 12.51 12.81
CA LEU A 41 12.77 13.18 11.53
C LEU A 41 12.89 14.69 11.77
N HIS A 42 13.99 15.27 11.32
CA HIS A 42 14.21 16.71 11.28
C HIS A 42 14.15 17.17 9.82
N VAL A 43 13.41 18.24 9.54
CA VAL A 43 13.22 18.77 8.19
C VAL A 43 13.29 20.29 8.27
N ARG A 44 14.11 20.89 7.41
CA ARG A 44 14.20 22.34 7.23
C ARG A 44 14.04 22.67 5.77
N CYS A 45 13.10 23.55 5.47
CA CYS A 45 12.82 24.04 4.13
C CYS A 45 13.13 25.54 4.03
N ASP A 46 13.42 26.01 2.83
CA ASP A 46 13.50 27.44 2.53
C ASP A 46 12.09 27.95 2.22
N ASP A 47 11.42 28.53 3.21
CA ASP A 47 10.04 28.98 3.12
C ASP A 47 9.93 30.49 2.85
N ARG A 48 11.05 31.19 2.61
CA ARG A 48 11.12 32.67 2.56
C ARG A 48 10.21 33.32 1.53
N ASP A 49 9.92 32.62 0.43
CA ASP A 49 9.07 33.11 -0.65
C ASP A 49 7.60 32.64 -0.54
N LEU A 50 7.27 31.83 0.47
CA LEU A 50 5.90 31.35 0.67
C LEU A 50 5.01 32.42 1.31
N ALA A 51 3.75 32.48 0.87
CA ALA A 51 2.73 33.29 1.52
C ALA A 51 2.45 32.77 2.95
N PRO A 52 1.98 33.61 3.89
CA PRO A 52 1.75 33.19 5.28
C PRO A 52 0.87 31.95 5.45
N ALA A 53 -0.20 31.82 4.64
CA ALA A 53 -1.08 30.66 4.69
C ALA A 53 -0.39 29.36 4.21
N GLU A 54 0.51 29.47 3.22
CA GLU A 54 1.27 28.34 2.69
C GLU A 54 2.32 27.86 3.67
N ARG A 55 2.98 28.78 4.40
CA ARG A 55 3.91 28.43 5.49
C ARG A 55 3.22 27.61 6.57
N ILE A 56 2.03 28.03 7.01
CA ILE A 56 1.25 27.28 8.00
C ILE A 56 0.89 25.88 7.48
N ARG A 57 0.55 25.76 6.19
CA ARG A 57 0.25 24.45 5.57
C ARG A 57 1.50 23.56 5.53
N LEU A 58 2.65 24.12 5.13
CA LEU A 58 3.94 23.44 5.09
C LEU A 58 4.34 22.95 6.50
N ASP A 59 4.26 23.83 7.51
CA ASP A 59 4.60 23.50 8.89
C ASP A 59 3.76 22.34 9.43
N ARG A 60 2.44 22.37 9.19
CA ARG A 60 1.55 21.27 9.59
C ARG A 60 1.90 19.95 8.91
N MET A 61 2.22 19.99 7.62
CA MET A 61 2.62 18.80 6.86
C MET A 61 3.94 18.21 7.38
N ILE A 62 4.94 19.06 7.60
CA ILE A 62 6.22 18.64 8.18
C ILE A 62 5.99 18.08 9.57
N GLN A 63 5.27 18.79 10.44
CA GLN A 63 4.97 18.35 11.80
C GLN A 63 4.26 16.99 11.85
N ASN A 64 3.33 16.73 10.92
CA ASN A 64 2.69 15.42 10.81
C ASN A 64 3.71 14.31 10.51
N SER A 65 4.68 14.57 9.63
CA SER A 65 5.73 13.60 9.26
C SER A 65 6.72 13.39 10.41
N VAL A 66 7.11 14.47 11.10
CA VAL A 66 7.93 14.41 12.32
C VAL A 66 7.22 13.59 13.41
N THR A 67 5.93 13.85 13.64
CA THR A 67 5.14 13.11 14.63
C THR A 67 5.03 11.63 14.28
N ARG A 68 4.81 11.29 13.00
CA ARG A 68 4.82 9.89 12.53
C ARG A 68 6.17 9.22 12.76
N SER A 69 7.28 9.94 12.61
CA SER A 69 8.62 9.36 12.82
C SER A 69 8.84 8.87 14.26
N LEU A 70 8.25 9.55 15.26
CA LEU A 70 8.34 9.17 16.67
C LEU A 70 7.65 7.84 16.99
N ALA A 71 6.67 7.44 16.18
CA ALA A 71 5.99 6.16 16.29
C ALA A 71 6.51 5.14 15.26
N THR A 72 7.37 5.51 14.31
CA THR A 72 7.82 4.59 13.27
C THR A 72 9.13 3.94 13.71
N CYS A 73 9.16 2.60 13.85
CA CYS A 73 10.40 1.91 14.19
C CYS A 73 11.48 2.14 13.11
N MET A 74 12.65 2.62 13.51
CA MET A 74 13.83 2.88 12.69
C MET A 74 14.35 1.64 11.94
N SER A 75 14.14 0.45 12.51
CA SER A 75 14.56 -0.83 11.91
C SER A 75 13.51 -1.42 10.97
N CYS A 76 12.26 -1.61 11.41
CA CYS A 76 11.26 -2.40 10.69
C CYS A 76 10.04 -1.62 10.19
N SER A 77 9.96 -0.31 10.40
CA SER A 77 8.85 0.58 9.98
C SER A 77 7.49 0.36 10.66
N CYS A 78 7.37 -0.53 11.66
CA CYS A 78 6.09 -1.09 12.11
C CYS A 78 5.09 -0.14 12.83
N GLY A 79 5.29 1.19 12.86
CA GLY A 79 4.35 2.12 13.53
C GLY A 79 4.23 1.97 15.07
N HIS A 80 5.03 1.11 15.69
CA HIS A 80 5.08 0.85 17.14
C HIS A 80 6.43 1.23 17.75
N GLY A 81 7.14 2.15 17.11
CA GLY A 81 8.39 2.70 17.61
C GLY A 81 8.18 3.43 18.93
N ARG A 82 9.13 3.27 19.85
CA ARG A 82 9.21 4.02 21.10
C ARG A 82 10.57 4.67 21.19
N ASP A 83 10.61 5.89 21.71
CA ASP A 83 11.88 6.54 22.02
C ASP A 83 12.65 5.70 23.05
N ARG A 84 13.90 5.39 22.72
CA ARG A 84 14.81 4.65 23.58
C ARG A 84 15.78 5.61 24.22
N GLU A 85 15.22 6.42 25.10
CA GLU A 85 15.88 7.48 25.88
C GLU A 85 17.41 7.37 25.93
N GLY A 86 18.10 8.43 25.50
CA GLY A 86 19.56 8.49 25.51
C GLY A 86 20.26 7.81 24.33
N ARG A 87 19.60 6.91 23.60
CA ARG A 87 20.16 6.29 22.37
C ARG A 87 19.85 7.02 21.08
N ARG A 88 18.92 7.99 21.10
CA ARG A 88 18.47 8.72 19.90
C ARG A 88 17.91 7.77 18.84
N GLU A 89 17.24 6.73 19.30
CA GLU A 89 16.69 5.66 18.47
C GLU A 89 15.21 5.49 18.79
N VAL A 90 14.41 5.31 17.75
CA VAL A 90 13.01 4.91 17.88
C VAL A 90 12.89 3.48 17.39
N THR A 91 12.78 2.52 18.30
CA THR A 91 12.66 1.09 17.99
C THR A 91 11.39 0.52 18.61
N CYS A 92 10.76 -0.46 17.96
CA CYS A 92 9.70 -1.21 18.61
C CYS A 92 10.29 -2.21 19.62
N ASP A 93 9.47 -2.75 20.52
CA ASP A 93 9.94 -3.68 21.57
C ASP A 93 10.52 -4.96 20.97
N ALA A 94 10.00 -5.42 19.81
CA ALA A 94 10.52 -6.57 19.09
C ALA A 94 11.96 -6.33 18.59
N CYS A 95 12.18 -5.25 17.81
CA CYS A 95 13.53 -4.93 17.34
C CYS A 95 14.50 -4.60 18.48
N GLU A 96 14.01 -4.03 19.59
CA GLU A 96 14.81 -3.79 20.80
C GLU A 96 15.28 -5.10 21.44
N ALA A 97 14.41 -6.11 21.48
CA ALA A 97 14.75 -7.45 21.98
C ALA A 97 15.66 -8.24 21.03
N GLY A 98 16.09 -7.66 19.91
CA GLY A 98 16.91 -8.32 18.90
C GLY A 98 16.14 -9.33 18.06
N SER A 99 14.81 -9.25 18.01
CA SER A 99 14.04 -10.10 17.09
C SER A 99 14.20 -9.56 15.66
N ASP A 100 14.67 -10.41 14.76
CA ASP A 100 14.78 -10.09 13.32
C ASP A 100 13.41 -9.89 12.63
N MET A 101 12.31 -10.20 13.32
CA MET A 101 10.95 -10.06 12.79
C MET A 101 10.10 -9.28 13.78
N CYS A 102 9.58 -8.13 13.35
CA CYS A 102 8.40 -7.58 13.99
C CYS A 102 7.29 -8.63 13.87
N ASP A 103 6.82 -9.14 15.01
CA ASP A 103 5.87 -10.25 15.08
C ASP A 103 4.72 -10.11 14.08
N ALA A 104 4.22 -11.27 13.63
CA ALA A 104 3.01 -11.34 12.83
C ALA A 104 1.91 -10.48 13.51
N PRO A 105 1.10 -9.73 12.73
CA PRO A 105 0.01 -8.95 13.29
C PRO A 105 -0.83 -9.77 14.24
N SER A 106 -1.17 -9.18 15.39
CA SER A 106 -2.07 -9.79 16.35
C SER A 106 -3.46 -10.01 15.74
N GLU A 107 -4.23 -10.93 16.32
CA GLU A 107 -5.59 -11.22 15.85
C GLU A 107 -6.49 -9.97 15.88
N ALA A 108 -6.34 -9.13 16.91
CA ALA A 108 -7.07 -7.86 17.03
C ALA A 108 -6.69 -6.83 15.95
N GLU A 109 -5.40 -6.75 15.58
CA GLU A 109 -4.96 -5.90 14.46
C GLU A 109 -5.52 -6.42 13.13
N LEU A 110 -5.52 -7.74 12.92
CA LEU A 110 -6.10 -8.32 11.72
C LEU A 110 -7.61 -8.07 11.65
N GLU A 111 -8.35 -8.26 12.74
CA GLU A 111 -9.81 -8.08 12.76
C GLU A 111 -10.23 -6.66 12.32
N THR A 112 -9.44 -5.65 12.68
CA THR A 112 -9.67 -4.24 12.32
C THR A 112 -9.03 -3.82 10.99
N ALA A 113 -8.15 -4.64 10.41
CA ALA A 113 -7.49 -4.34 9.15
C ALA A 113 -8.45 -4.41 7.95
N PRO A 114 -8.30 -3.53 6.94
CA PRO A 114 -9.06 -3.61 5.69
C PRO A 114 -8.84 -4.94 4.97
N LEU A 115 -9.85 -5.38 4.21
CA LEU A 115 -9.82 -6.62 3.44
C LEU A 115 -9.51 -6.31 1.98
N ILE A 116 -8.62 -7.09 1.37
CA ILE A 116 -8.39 -7.10 -0.08
C ILE A 116 -8.81 -8.46 -0.63
N GLU A 117 -9.77 -8.47 -1.55
CA GLU A 117 -10.14 -9.67 -2.33
C GLU A 117 -9.59 -9.62 -3.75
N GLY A 118 -9.51 -10.79 -4.38
CA GLY A 118 -9.01 -10.95 -5.74
C GLY A 118 -7.63 -10.37 -5.94
N TRP A 119 -6.80 -10.47 -4.91
CA TRP A 119 -5.55 -9.75 -4.84
C TRP A 119 -4.45 -10.38 -5.71
N GLU A 120 -3.50 -9.55 -6.14
CA GLU A 120 -2.26 -9.97 -6.78
C GLU A 120 -1.10 -9.04 -6.41
N LEU A 121 0.14 -9.57 -6.42
CA LEU A 121 1.34 -8.76 -6.26
C LEU A 121 1.83 -8.27 -7.63
N GLN A 122 1.83 -6.97 -7.84
CA GLN A 122 2.44 -6.33 -9.02
C GLN A 122 3.67 -5.50 -8.62
N GLY A 123 4.67 -5.40 -9.48
CA GLY A 123 5.86 -4.56 -9.25
C GLY A 123 7.04 -4.90 -10.16
N ALA A 124 7.80 -3.87 -10.57
CA ALA A 124 8.95 -4.00 -11.48
C ALA A 124 10.24 -4.41 -10.74
N THR A 125 11.04 -5.26 -11.38
CA THR A 125 12.33 -5.78 -10.89
C THR A 125 13.54 -4.85 -11.15
N PHE A 126 13.33 -3.58 -11.52
CA PHE A 126 14.44 -2.76 -12.05
C PHE A 126 15.35 -2.12 -11.00
N PHE A 127 14.90 -1.87 -9.76
CA PHE A 127 15.74 -1.29 -8.68
C PHE A 127 15.35 -1.80 -7.28
N GLY A 128 15.20 -3.12 -7.14
CA GLY A 128 14.72 -3.76 -5.93
C GLY A 128 13.21 -4.02 -5.97
N LYS A 129 12.75 -5.11 -5.35
CA LYS A 129 11.37 -5.61 -5.40
C LYS A 129 10.43 -4.70 -4.62
N ARG A 130 10.03 -3.57 -5.20
CA ARG A 130 8.94 -2.74 -4.69
C ARG A 130 7.62 -3.28 -5.22
N GLN A 131 7.03 -4.21 -4.47
CA GLN A 131 5.74 -4.81 -4.83
C GLN A 131 4.59 -4.02 -4.21
N GLN A 132 3.49 -3.91 -4.94
CA GLN A 132 2.20 -3.41 -4.47
C GLN A 132 1.17 -4.52 -4.62
N ILE A 133 0.16 -4.51 -3.77
CA ILE A 133 -0.98 -5.41 -3.89
C ILE A 133 -2.06 -4.71 -4.69
N HIS A 134 -2.52 -5.32 -5.77
CA HIS A 134 -3.69 -4.88 -6.52
C HIS A 134 -4.87 -5.76 -6.14
N GLY A 135 -6.07 -5.20 -6.03
CA GLY A 135 -7.27 -5.96 -5.67
C GLY A 135 -8.46 -5.07 -5.34
N TRP A 136 -9.55 -5.69 -4.88
CA TRP A 136 -10.77 -5.00 -4.42
C TRP A 136 -10.70 -4.74 -2.93
N PHE A 137 -10.84 -3.48 -2.53
CA PHE A 137 -10.71 -3.03 -1.15
C PHE A 137 -12.07 -2.97 -0.46
N PHE A 138 -12.13 -3.47 0.77
CA PHE A 138 -13.32 -3.43 1.63
C PHE A 138 -12.92 -2.97 3.03
N GLN A 139 -13.83 -2.25 3.70
CA GLN A 139 -13.61 -1.67 5.03
C GLN A 139 -12.37 -0.76 5.10
N HIS A 140 -12.00 -0.13 3.98
CA HIS A 140 -10.90 0.81 3.94
C HIS A 140 -11.41 2.21 4.31
N PRO A 141 -10.75 2.96 5.22
CA PRO A 141 -11.26 4.24 5.71
C PRO A 141 -11.31 5.34 4.64
N GLU A 142 -10.48 5.22 3.60
CA GLU A 142 -10.32 6.25 2.54
C GLU A 142 -10.74 5.77 1.15
N ILE A 143 -11.00 4.47 0.99
CA ILE A 143 -11.32 3.86 -0.32
C ILE A 143 -12.72 3.29 -0.21
N GLY A 144 -13.59 3.62 -1.17
CA GLY A 144 -14.97 3.12 -1.18
C GLY A 144 -15.04 1.60 -1.24
N GLU A 145 -16.11 1.02 -0.68
CA GLU A 145 -16.34 -0.42 -0.68
C GLU A 145 -16.31 -0.99 -2.10
N GLY A 146 -15.56 -2.08 -2.28
CA GLY A 146 -15.50 -2.76 -3.56
C GLY A 146 -14.72 -2.03 -4.65
N HIS A 147 -13.96 -0.99 -4.31
CA HIS A 147 -13.13 -0.29 -5.29
C HIS A 147 -11.89 -1.10 -5.63
N TYR A 148 -11.62 -1.26 -6.93
CA TYR A 148 -10.37 -1.87 -7.40
C TYR A 148 -9.23 -0.85 -7.43
N GLY A 149 -8.15 -1.12 -6.73
CA GLY A 149 -7.01 -0.21 -6.63
C GLY A 149 -5.70 -0.93 -6.35
N HIS A 150 -4.76 -0.22 -5.75
CA HIS A 150 -3.49 -0.79 -5.29
C HIS A 150 -3.10 -0.28 -3.90
N SER A 151 -2.36 -1.07 -3.14
CA SER A 151 -1.79 -0.70 -1.84
C SER A 151 -0.58 0.24 -1.99
N SER A 152 -0.08 0.76 -0.86
CA SER A 152 1.31 1.23 -0.79
C SER A 152 2.29 0.04 -0.91
N LEU A 153 3.60 0.29 -0.86
CA LEU A 153 4.56 -0.81 -1.04
C LEU A 153 4.43 -1.85 0.05
N VAL A 154 4.54 -3.12 -0.33
CA VAL A 154 4.56 -4.27 0.57
C VAL A 154 5.90 -4.27 1.29
N VAL A 155 5.82 -4.25 2.62
CA VAL A 155 6.95 -4.39 3.53
C VAL A 155 7.13 -5.87 3.89
N GLU A 156 6.02 -6.54 4.16
CA GLU A 156 5.99 -7.93 4.59
C GLU A 156 4.70 -8.60 4.12
N ILE A 157 4.79 -9.89 3.81
CA ILE A 157 3.63 -10.72 3.48
C ILE A 157 3.65 -11.97 4.36
N ASP A 158 2.47 -12.41 4.75
CA ASP A 158 2.28 -13.67 5.46
C ASP A 158 2.95 -14.82 4.71
N LYS A 159 3.68 -15.67 5.43
CA LYS A 159 4.40 -16.83 4.89
C LYS A 159 3.49 -18.05 4.69
N ASN A 160 2.25 -18.01 5.16
CA ASN A 160 1.27 -19.07 4.90
C ASN A 160 0.99 -19.20 3.38
N ILE A 161 0.52 -20.38 2.97
CA ILE A 161 0.10 -20.65 1.58
C ILE A 161 -1.36 -21.12 1.61
N PRO A 162 -2.34 -20.31 1.15
CA PRO A 162 -2.18 -18.94 0.67
C PRO A 162 -1.86 -17.93 1.82
N PRO A 163 -1.20 -16.79 1.51
CA PRO A 163 -1.00 -15.72 2.47
C PRO A 163 -2.34 -15.18 2.98
N ARG A 164 -2.42 -14.87 4.28
CA ARG A 164 -3.65 -14.36 4.91
C ARG A 164 -3.63 -12.85 5.16
N TRP A 165 -2.45 -12.24 5.14
CA TRP A 165 -2.28 -10.81 5.36
C TRP A 165 -1.01 -10.29 4.69
N ALA A 166 -0.93 -8.97 4.56
CA ALA A 166 0.29 -8.28 4.20
C ALA A 166 0.39 -6.96 4.97
N ARG A 167 1.61 -6.61 5.37
CA ARG A 167 1.96 -5.30 5.92
C ARG A 167 2.52 -4.46 4.78
N CYS A 168 1.87 -3.33 4.52
CA CYS A 168 2.33 -2.31 3.60
C CYS A 168 2.84 -1.10 4.38
N GLU A 169 3.55 -0.19 3.71
CA GLU A 169 4.12 1.03 4.32
C GLU A 169 3.11 1.86 5.13
N THR A 170 1.84 1.82 4.73
CA THR A 170 0.78 2.64 5.33
C THR A 170 -0.11 1.89 6.31
N ARG A 171 -0.30 0.57 6.12
CA ARG A 171 -1.22 -0.25 6.93
C ARG A 171 -1.05 -1.75 6.70
N ILE A 172 -1.70 -2.53 7.56
CA ILE A 172 -1.87 -3.97 7.40
C ILE A 172 -3.18 -4.22 6.63
N TYR A 173 -3.17 -5.23 5.77
CA TYR A 173 -4.34 -5.72 5.04
C TYR A 173 -4.56 -7.20 5.33
N ARG A 174 -5.81 -7.60 5.45
CA ARG A 174 -6.22 -9.00 5.38
C ARG A 174 -6.45 -9.39 3.93
N PHE A 175 -6.14 -10.64 3.60
CA PHE A 175 -6.45 -11.23 2.32
C PHE A 175 -7.70 -12.09 2.40
N GLY A 176 -8.62 -11.83 1.48
CA GLY A 176 -9.79 -12.68 1.24
C GLY A 176 -9.51 -13.70 0.15
N CYS A 177 -10.55 -14.03 -0.62
CA CYS A 177 -10.43 -14.97 -1.74
C CYS A 177 -9.40 -14.47 -2.77
N SER A 178 -8.47 -15.34 -3.15
CA SER A 178 -7.65 -15.15 -4.34
C SER A 178 -8.32 -15.80 -5.55
N TYR A 179 -8.15 -15.18 -6.71
CA TYR A 179 -8.61 -15.74 -7.98
C TYR A 179 -7.40 -16.03 -8.86
N ARG A 180 -7.52 -17.06 -9.68
CA ARG A 180 -6.51 -17.36 -10.70
C ARG A 180 -6.45 -16.23 -11.73
N PRO A 181 -5.30 -16.04 -12.41
CA PRO A 181 -5.08 -14.88 -13.27
C PRO A 181 -6.19 -14.60 -14.29
N ALA A 182 -6.65 -15.60 -15.04
CA ALA A 182 -7.67 -15.41 -16.06
C ALA A 182 -9.05 -15.10 -15.43
N GLU A 183 -9.44 -15.82 -14.38
CA GLU A 183 -10.68 -15.51 -13.66
C GLU A 183 -10.68 -14.08 -13.10
N ARG A 184 -9.55 -13.65 -12.50
CA ARG A 184 -9.39 -12.29 -11.97
C ARG A 184 -9.58 -11.25 -13.07
N GLU A 185 -8.98 -11.45 -14.23
CA GLU A 185 -9.10 -10.52 -15.36
C GLU A 185 -10.54 -10.46 -15.89
N ILE A 186 -11.26 -11.59 -15.97
CA ILE A 186 -12.70 -11.61 -16.31
C ILE A 186 -13.49 -10.78 -15.30
N ARG A 187 -13.28 -10.98 -13.99
CA ARG A 187 -13.95 -10.24 -12.92
C ARG A 187 -13.64 -8.75 -12.96
N LEU A 188 -12.38 -8.37 -13.17
CA LEU A 188 -11.94 -6.98 -13.30
C LEU A 188 -12.57 -6.30 -14.52
N THR A 189 -12.58 -6.98 -15.65
CA THR A 189 -13.18 -6.47 -16.89
C THR A 189 -14.68 -6.27 -16.73
N ALA A 190 -15.37 -7.24 -16.14
CA ALA A 190 -16.81 -7.13 -15.87
C ALA A 190 -17.13 -6.02 -14.86
N HIS A 191 -16.30 -5.84 -13.82
CA HIS A 191 -16.44 -4.75 -12.85
C HIS A 191 -16.30 -3.37 -13.53
N ARG A 192 -15.27 -3.20 -14.37
CA ARG A 192 -15.06 -1.96 -15.15
C ARG A 192 -16.24 -1.63 -16.06
N LEU A 193 -16.84 -2.66 -16.68
CA LEU A 193 -18.01 -2.49 -17.54
C LEU A 193 -19.25 -2.05 -16.76
N ARG A 194 -19.48 -2.61 -15.57
CA ARG A 194 -20.65 -2.30 -14.75
C ARG A 194 -20.56 -0.92 -14.09
N GLN A 195 -19.36 -0.46 -13.75
CA GLN A 195 -19.12 0.78 -12.98
C GLN A 195 -19.92 0.88 -11.68
N GLN A 196 -20.34 -0.25 -11.12
CA GLN A 196 -21.09 -0.31 -9.87
C GLN A 196 -20.15 -0.63 -8.71
N PRO A 197 -20.28 0.06 -7.57
CA PRO A 197 -19.54 -0.29 -6.35
C PRO A 197 -20.00 -1.67 -5.87
N LEU A 198 -19.05 -2.49 -5.39
CA LEU A 198 -19.39 -3.78 -4.77
C LEU A 198 -19.64 -3.55 -3.28
N THR A 199 -20.62 -4.26 -2.73
CA THR A 199 -20.83 -4.31 -1.29
C THR A 199 -20.04 -5.45 -0.67
N LYS A 200 -19.72 -5.33 0.61
CA LYS A 200 -18.99 -6.38 1.35
C LYS A 200 -19.74 -7.71 1.27
N GLY A 201 -19.05 -8.74 0.79
CA GLY A 201 -19.60 -10.09 0.64
C GLY A 201 -20.12 -10.40 -0.78
N GLU A 202 -20.20 -9.40 -1.66
CA GLU A 202 -20.41 -9.64 -3.09
C GLU A 202 -19.10 -10.06 -3.74
N ALA A 203 -19.17 -11.09 -4.58
CA ALA A 203 -18.01 -11.55 -5.33
C ALA A 203 -17.55 -10.46 -6.33
N PRO A 204 -16.23 -10.22 -6.45
CA PRO A 204 -15.67 -9.32 -7.46
C PRO A 204 -16.22 -9.56 -8.87
N GLY A 205 -16.59 -8.46 -9.55
CA GLY A 205 -17.36 -8.50 -10.81
C GLY A 205 -18.88 -8.49 -10.63
N GLY A 206 -19.37 -8.60 -9.40
CA GLY A 206 -20.81 -8.56 -9.05
C GLY A 206 -21.56 -9.85 -9.36
N SER A 207 -20.85 -10.97 -9.47
CA SER A 207 -21.42 -12.33 -9.60
C SER A 207 -20.38 -13.35 -9.16
N ALA A 208 -20.81 -14.37 -8.41
CA ALA A 208 -19.96 -15.53 -8.14
C ALA A 208 -19.78 -16.40 -9.40
N ASP A 209 -20.76 -16.37 -10.32
CA ASP A 209 -20.76 -17.14 -11.56
C ASP A 209 -19.92 -16.46 -12.65
N VAL A 210 -18.76 -17.04 -12.95
CA VAL A 210 -17.83 -16.57 -13.98
C VAL A 210 -18.42 -16.70 -15.38
N GLN A 211 -19.30 -17.66 -15.64
CA GLN A 211 -19.98 -17.78 -16.94
C GLN A 211 -20.92 -16.60 -17.18
N ALA A 212 -21.69 -16.21 -16.16
CA ALA A 212 -22.54 -15.02 -16.26
C ALA A 212 -21.73 -13.72 -16.48
N LEU A 213 -20.53 -13.62 -15.90
CA LEU A 213 -19.61 -12.51 -16.17
C LEU A 213 -19.08 -12.56 -17.60
N TRP A 214 -18.75 -13.76 -18.09
CA TRP A 214 -18.30 -13.98 -19.46
C TRP A 214 -19.36 -13.56 -20.49
N ASP A 215 -20.59 -14.01 -20.31
CA ASP A 215 -21.70 -13.69 -21.20
C ASP A 215 -21.97 -12.18 -21.24
N LEU A 216 -21.85 -11.51 -20.09
CA LEU A 216 -21.92 -10.05 -20.00
C LEU A 216 -20.85 -9.37 -20.86
N LEU A 217 -19.60 -9.85 -20.81
CA LEU A 217 -18.50 -9.30 -21.62
C LEU A 217 -18.76 -9.49 -23.11
N GLN A 218 -19.26 -10.65 -23.53
CA GLN A 218 -19.59 -10.93 -24.93
C GLN A 218 -20.73 -10.03 -25.44
N VAL A 219 -21.80 -9.89 -24.67
CA VAL A 219 -22.97 -9.06 -25.04
C VAL A 219 -22.60 -7.58 -25.11
N SER A 220 -21.63 -7.12 -24.31
CA SER A 220 -21.22 -5.71 -24.31
C SER A 220 -20.66 -5.23 -25.65
N GLY A 221 -20.04 -6.10 -26.44
CA GLY A 221 -19.38 -5.74 -27.70
C GLY A 221 -18.17 -4.80 -27.56
N ASN A 222 -17.72 -4.51 -26.34
CA ASN A 222 -16.68 -3.50 -26.06
C ASN A 222 -15.24 -4.03 -26.19
N TYR A 223 -15.07 -5.33 -26.44
CA TYR A 223 -13.77 -6.01 -26.45
C TYR A 223 -13.59 -6.84 -27.72
N GLU A 224 -12.34 -6.96 -28.19
CA GLU A 224 -12.02 -7.75 -29.37
C GLU A 224 -12.34 -9.24 -29.14
N ASN A 225 -13.08 -9.85 -30.07
CA ASN A 225 -13.44 -11.28 -30.01
C ASN A 225 -12.22 -12.20 -29.85
N ALA A 226 -11.09 -11.84 -30.47
CA ALA A 226 -9.86 -12.63 -30.38
C ALA A 226 -9.21 -12.55 -28.98
N TRP A 227 -9.24 -11.39 -28.33
CA TRP A 227 -8.77 -11.23 -26.96
C TRP A 227 -9.67 -11.98 -25.99
N LEU A 228 -10.98 -11.83 -26.14
CA LEU A 228 -11.97 -12.57 -25.38
C LEU A 228 -11.74 -14.09 -25.50
N ALA A 229 -11.67 -14.64 -26.70
CA ALA A 229 -11.44 -16.07 -26.89
C ALA A 229 -10.17 -16.58 -26.19
N LYS A 230 -9.07 -15.81 -26.24
CA LYS A 230 -7.82 -16.13 -25.53
C LYS A 230 -7.99 -16.12 -24.01
N LEU A 231 -8.68 -15.12 -23.47
CA LEU A 231 -8.92 -15.00 -22.03
C LEU A 231 -9.80 -16.17 -21.52
N TRP A 232 -10.86 -16.51 -22.25
CA TRP A 232 -11.70 -17.65 -21.89
C TRP A 232 -10.95 -18.98 -21.95
N GLN A 233 -10.15 -19.19 -22.99
CA GLN A 233 -9.31 -20.38 -23.09
C GLN A 233 -8.33 -20.47 -21.91
N ALA A 234 -7.72 -19.36 -21.49
CA ALA A 234 -6.86 -19.31 -20.31
C ALA A 234 -7.61 -19.70 -19.03
N TYR A 235 -8.83 -19.19 -18.84
CA TYR A 235 -9.69 -19.57 -17.71
C TYR A 235 -10.04 -21.06 -17.70
N LEU A 236 -10.38 -21.64 -18.86
CA LEU A 236 -10.66 -23.07 -18.97
C LEU A 236 -9.42 -23.92 -18.63
N MET A 237 -8.24 -23.53 -19.11
CA MET A 237 -6.98 -24.20 -18.77
C MET A 237 -6.67 -24.11 -17.28
N GLU A 238 -6.89 -22.95 -16.67
CA GLU A 238 -6.78 -22.79 -15.22
C GLU A 238 -7.71 -23.77 -14.50
N ARG A 239 -8.96 -23.96 -14.92
CA ARG A 239 -9.89 -24.87 -14.24
C ARG A 239 -9.54 -26.36 -14.29
N MET A 240 -8.63 -26.78 -15.17
CA MET A 240 -8.21 -28.17 -15.30
C MET A 240 -7.10 -28.57 -14.31
N HIS A 241 -6.47 -27.59 -13.64
CA HIS A 241 -5.39 -27.78 -12.66
C HIS A 241 -5.84 -27.41 -11.26
#